data_AF-A0A7C0ZBU5-F1
#
_entry.id   AF-A0A7C0ZBU5-F1
#
_cell.length_a   1.000
_cell.length_b   1.000
_cell.length_c   1.000
_cell.angle_alpha   90.00
_cell.angle_beta   90.00
_cell.angle_gamma   90.00
#
_symmetry.space_group_name_H-M   'P 1'
#
loop_
_entity.id
_entity.type
_entity.pdbx_description
1 polymer ?
#
loop_
_entity_poly.entity_id
_entity_poly.type
_entity_poly.pdbx_seq_one_letter_code
_entity_poly.pdbx_strand_id
1 'polypeptide(L)'
;ASKVVEEILEEMRKVMSKFYRAPGSMVARIAEEISDKIDPDRVTSSFLEASEEQIRGNIYYRMAEAGLCKFGNDYALGLRWLRHLGFVQVSTNPVLAAIAYDDDPSLWEGYKGESLCPDFRSLVEKHPEWFRDPESHGDEIAAAGTEVSIWPNLAVFRPIAIASGMRHGMVSLQLNPKIAGDFERSLKDALKIYMDAWDFLKRYDHYLLWGYSEMEERGRPNMVFKVSGSSPASIELTRVLESLGIGTNNTVTFTVSQEVSLILAKMEGRAEAVKKGIPLTTVYETNMGGRLDDHIREVQAERLLKKALEGRTDREEVLKRLAEELGAWKDVEGKETFEEKVRTICSRKYLRPLNKKPFIAVLAEAGVLGGSEEEVAEKLALLENDIGCCGILVSKRVYEVFFSPENRERWLRYLQSRYGLTRSQAEEVMDGIDVLPASKRKPMETLETLGCRNMTNTEFPNHQLTVLLKSREPGFKMDDYKESILRGLDPDVVRRLTETWDIRDLFVSAYELTPELAEILEDAGIADIEKYGRNGLKPEEWGRFGSTEKTMREFSESYDRFRKRCVEFVAKVASET
;
A
#
# COMPACT_ATOMS: atom_id res chain seq x y z
N ALA A 1 29.30 15.64 19.15
CA ALA A 1 29.35 14.80 17.93
C ALA A 1 28.77 13.42 18.20
N SER A 2 29.42 12.58 19.03
CA SER A 2 29.01 11.19 19.26
C SER A 2 27.55 11.03 19.70
N LYS A 3 27.08 11.84 20.66
CA LYS A 3 25.68 11.79 21.09
C LYS A 3 24.68 12.05 19.95
N VAL A 4 24.94 13.03 19.11
CA VAL A 4 24.06 13.39 17.98
C VAL A 4 24.05 12.28 16.93
N VAL A 5 25.21 11.70 16.63
CA VAL A 5 25.32 10.57 15.71
C VAL A 5 24.57 9.36 16.25
N GLU A 6 24.72 9.05 17.53
CA GLU A 6 24.00 7.95 18.17
C GLU A 6 22.48 8.17 18.14
N GLU A 7 22.00 9.38 18.45
CA GLU A 7 20.57 9.73 18.37
C GLU A 7 20.01 9.49 16.95
N ILE A 8 20.75 9.86 15.90
CA ILE A 8 20.33 9.61 14.51
C ILE A 8 20.25 8.10 14.20
N LEU A 9 21.24 7.34 14.64
CA LEU A 9 21.31 5.89 14.39
C LEU A 9 20.22 5.15 15.18
N GLU A 10 19.96 5.54 16.42
CA GLU A 10 18.86 5.01 17.23
C GLU A 10 17.50 5.23 16.55
N GLU A 11 17.23 6.41 15.99
CA GLU A 11 16.00 6.67 15.22
C GLU A 11 15.86 5.73 14.02
N MET A 12 16.96 5.44 13.32
CA MET A 12 16.96 4.50 12.20
C MET A 12 16.73 3.05 12.66
N ARG A 13 17.31 2.63 13.78
CA ARG A 13 17.18 1.28 14.35
C ARG A 13 15.77 0.97 14.86
N LYS A 14 15.02 1.99 15.30
CA LYS A 14 13.62 1.84 15.77
C LYS A 14 12.69 1.32 14.70
N VAL A 15 12.95 1.63 13.41
CA VAL A 15 12.07 1.28 12.30
C VAL A 15 11.90 -0.24 12.19
N MET A 16 10.68 -0.73 12.44
CA MET A 16 10.32 -2.16 12.44
C MET A 16 11.02 -2.96 13.55
N SER A 17 11.24 -2.35 14.71
CA SER A 17 11.96 -2.97 15.83
C SER A 17 11.07 -3.84 16.71
N LYS A 18 9.83 -3.43 17.01
CA LYS A 18 8.85 -4.24 17.75
C LYS A 18 7.96 -5.04 16.80
N PHE A 19 7.52 -4.42 15.72
CA PHE A 19 6.75 -5.11 14.67
C PHE A 19 7.65 -5.80 13.65
N TYR A 20 8.52 -6.70 14.13
CA TYR A 20 9.53 -7.33 13.27
C TYR A 20 8.90 -8.22 12.21
N ARG A 21 9.31 -8.01 10.95
CA ARG A 21 9.05 -8.92 9.83
C ARG A 21 10.37 -9.25 9.16
N ALA A 22 10.67 -10.54 9.03
CA ALA A 22 11.88 -10.98 8.33
C ALA A 22 11.94 -10.39 6.90
N PRO A 23 13.12 -9.97 6.41
CA PRO A 23 14.44 -9.99 7.09
C PRO A 23 14.72 -8.83 8.07
N GLY A 24 13.76 -7.92 8.29
CA GLY A 24 13.92 -6.71 9.09
C GLY A 24 13.94 -5.45 8.21
N SER A 25 14.13 -4.28 8.82
CA SER A 25 14.09 -3.00 8.10
C SER A 25 15.38 -2.70 7.32
N MET A 26 15.24 -2.18 6.09
CA MET A 26 16.37 -1.63 5.33
C MET A 26 17.05 -0.47 6.08
N VAL A 27 16.26 0.43 6.66
CA VAL A 27 16.76 1.62 7.37
C VAL A 27 17.55 1.20 8.62
N ALA A 28 17.02 0.25 9.39
CA ALA A 28 17.72 -0.29 10.55
C ALA A 28 19.02 -1.00 10.14
N ARG A 29 19.00 -1.78 9.04
CA ARG A 29 20.19 -2.44 8.52
C ARG A 29 21.28 -1.44 8.10
N ILE A 30 20.89 -0.34 7.46
CA ILE A 30 21.83 0.72 7.09
C ILE A 30 22.44 1.37 8.34
N ALA A 31 21.67 1.56 9.42
CA ALA A 31 22.19 2.09 10.67
C ALA A 31 23.32 1.21 11.25
N GLU A 32 23.13 -0.11 11.25
CA GLU A 32 24.18 -1.07 11.67
C GLU A 32 25.42 -0.97 10.76
N GLU A 33 25.22 -0.96 9.43
CA GLU A 33 26.33 -0.88 8.48
C GLU A 33 27.10 0.47 8.56
N ILE A 34 26.44 1.56 8.96
CA ILE A 34 27.11 2.84 9.26
C ILE A 34 27.86 2.74 10.59
N SER A 35 27.24 2.18 11.63
CA SER A 35 27.81 2.06 12.97
C SER A 35 29.14 1.31 12.96
N ASP A 36 29.23 0.23 12.18
CA ASP A 36 30.45 -0.59 12.02
C ASP A 36 31.63 0.18 11.41
N LYS A 37 31.37 1.32 10.75
CA LYS A 37 32.38 2.16 10.07
C LYS A 37 32.74 3.42 10.83
N ILE A 38 32.16 3.65 12.01
CA ILE A 38 32.43 4.86 12.79
C ILE A 38 33.81 4.77 13.44
N ASP A 39 34.64 5.77 13.18
CA ASP A 39 35.94 5.97 13.79
C ASP A 39 35.78 6.83 15.06
N PRO A 40 36.08 6.32 16.27
CA PRO A 40 35.94 7.08 17.52
C PRO A 40 36.75 8.38 17.56
N ASP A 41 37.85 8.45 16.82
CA ASP A 41 38.72 9.63 16.76
C ASP A 41 38.22 10.65 15.71
N ARG A 42 37.34 10.24 14.80
CA ARG A 42 36.85 11.03 13.65
C ARG A 42 35.35 10.90 13.42
N VAL A 43 34.58 10.81 14.50
CA VAL A 43 33.15 10.44 14.51
C VAL A 43 32.32 11.14 13.44
N THR A 44 32.42 12.47 13.33
CA THR A 44 31.59 13.23 12.37
C THR A 44 31.96 12.92 10.92
N SER A 45 33.25 12.95 10.57
CA SER A 45 33.69 12.66 9.20
C SER A 45 33.43 11.21 8.82
N SER A 46 33.73 10.25 9.69
CA SER A 46 33.48 8.83 9.39
C SER A 46 31.99 8.51 9.24
N PHE A 47 31.14 9.17 10.05
CA PHE A 47 29.68 9.04 9.91
C PHE A 47 29.19 9.58 8.56
N LEU A 48 29.67 10.75 8.15
CA LEU A 48 29.27 11.35 6.87
C LEU A 48 29.76 10.52 5.67
N GLU A 49 31.00 10.05 5.71
CA GLU A 49 31.58 9.16 4.69
C GLU A 49 30.78 7.85 4.57
N ALA A 50 30.49 7.19 5.70
CA ALA A 50 29.69 5.96 5.71
C ALA A 50 28.25 6.21 5.25
N SER A 51 27.66 7.35 5.63
CA SER A 51 26.31 7.73 5.20
C SER A 51 26.25 7.98 3.69
N GLU A 52 27.22 8.70 3.14
CA GLU A 52 27.29 8.95 1.68
C GLU A 52 27.44 7.64 0.90
N GLU A 53 28.31 6.73 1.36
CA GLU A 53 28.48 5.42 0.76
C GLU A 53 27.16 4.63 0.76
N GLN A 54 26.45 4.62 1.90
CA GLN A 54 25.18 3.90 2.03
C GLN A 54 24.06 4.52 1.21
N ILE A 55 24.02 5.85 1.06
CA ILE A 55 23.01 6.52 0.23
C ILE A 55 23.30 6.25 -1.26
N ARG A 56 24.49 6.58 -1.74
CA ARG A 56 24.83 6.48 -3.17
C ARG A 56 24.95 5.04 -3.65
N GLY A 57 25.34 4.12 -2.77
CA GLY A 57 25.42 2.68 -3.04
C GLY A 57 24.06 1.97 -3.02
N ASN A 58 23.00 2.61 -2.53
CA ASN A 58 21.68 2.00 -2.43
C ASN A 58 20.97 1.94 -3.79
N ILE A 59 20.34 0.80 -4.10
CA ILE A 59 19.61 0.64 -5.36
C ILE A 59 18.45 1.62 -5.51
N TYR A 60 17.76 2.00 -4.44
CA TYR A 60 16.67 2.98 -4.50
C TYR A 60 17.16 4.37 -4.91
N TYR A 61 18.27 4.81 -4.31
CA TYR A 61 18.90 6.08 -4.70
C TYR A 61 19.27 6.05 -6.18
N ARG A 62 19.91 4.96 -6.65
CA ARG A 62 20.32 4.82 -8.05
C ARG A 62 19.13 4.78 -9.01
N MET A 63 18.05 4.09 -8.66
CA MET A 63 16.82 4.06 -9.47
C MET A 63 16.13 5.43 -9.52
N ALA A 64 16.06 6.14 -8.38
CA ALA A 64 15.47 7.47 -8.30
C ALA A 64 16.31 8.51 -9.07
N GLU A 65 17.64 8.51 -8.89
CA GLU A 65 18.59 9.38 -9.60
C GLU A 65 18.54 9.16 -11.12
N ALA A 66 18.41 7.91 -11.56
CA ALA A 66 18.24 7.56 -12.97
C ALA A 66 16.81 7.79 -13.52
N GLY A 67 15.88 8.27 -12.67
CA GLY A 67 14.49 8.54 -13.05
C GLY A 67 13.68 7.30 -13.43
N LEU A 68 14.05 6.12 -12.93
CA LEU A 68 13.41 4.85 -13.32
C LEU A 68 12.04 4.63 -12.70
N CYS A 69 11.83 5.15 -11.49
CA CYS A 69 10.55 5.08 -10.77
C CYS A 69 10.55 6.02 -9.56
N LYS A 70 9.37 6.38 -9.06
CA LYS A 70 9.18 7.00 -7.76
C LYS A 70 8.96 5.91 -6.69
N PHE A 71 9.36 6.20 -5.45
CA PHE A 71 9.21 5.25 -4.34
C PHE A 71 8.48 5.84 -3.14
N GLY A 72 7.75 4.97 -2.47
CA GLY A 72 6.97 5.27 -1.29
C GLY A 72 7.21 4.31 -0.13
N ASN A 73 7.03 4.79 1.09
CA ASN A 73 7.19 3.98 2.31
C ASN A 73 5.82 3.56 2.86
N ASP A 74 5.56 2.26 3.01
CA ASP A 74 4.33 1.76 3.65
C ASP A 74 4.57 1.55 5.15
N TYR A 75 5.06 2.61 5.81
CA TYR A 75 5.41 2.63 7.22
C TYR A 75 5.54 4.08 7.70
N ALA A 76 5.07 4.39 8.91
CA ALA A 76 5.06 5.77 9.40
C ALA A 76 6.42 6.28 9.89
N LEU A 77 7.45 5.43 9.98
CA LEU A 77 8.77 5.78 10.50
C LEU A 77 9.88 5.63 9.45
N GLY A 78 11.03 6.29 9.69
CA GLY A 78 12.23 6.19 8.86
C GLY A 78 12.33 7.18 7.69
N LEU A 79 11.33 8.05 7.50
CA LEU A 79 11.26 8.94 6.35
C LEU A 79 12.42 9.93 6.23
N ARG A 80 12.99 10.36 7.36
CA ARG A 80 14.18 11.23 7.36
C ARG A 80 15.34 10.64 6.57
N TRP A 81 15.55 9.33 6.69
CA TRP A 81 16.58 8.64 5.92
C TRP A 81 16.10 8.33 4.51
N LEU A 82 14.89 7.79 4.36
CA LEU A 82 14.35 7.37 3.05
C LEU A 82 14.25 8.51 2.04
N ARG A 83 13.99 9.75 2.47
CA ARG A 83 13.98 10.91 1.57
C ARG A 83 15.34 11.15 0.91
N HIS A 84 16.44 10.82 1.59
CA HIS A 84 17.80 10.90 1.01
C HIS A 84 18.04 9.82 -0.03
N LEU A 85 17.28 8.72 -0.02
CA LEU A 85 17.29 7.68 -1.06
C LEU A 85 16.33 7.99 -2.23
N GLY A 86 15.65 9.13 -2.22
CA GLY A 86 14.70 9.52 -3.27
C GLY A 86 13.25 9.07 -3.05
N PHE A 87 12.87 8.66 -1.83
CA PHE A 87 11.47 8.40 -1.51
C PHE A 87 10.67 9.70 -1.45
N VAL A 88 9.51 9.72 -2.10
CA VAL A 88 8.66 10.91 -2.28
C VAL A 88 7.21 10.68 -1.85
N GLN A 89 6.91 9.52 -1.26
CA GLN A 89 5.57 9.17 -0.79
C GLN A 89 5.65 8.36 0.50
N VAL A 90 4.64 8.47 1.35
CA VAL A 90 4.44 7.59 2.51
C VAL A 90 2.98 7.23 2.64
N SER A 91 2.70 5.99 2.99
CA SER A 91 1.37 5.46 3.26
C SER A 91 1.27 5.04 4.71
N THR A 92 0.20 5.47 5.37
CA THR A 92 -0.21 4.94 6.67
C THR A 92 -1.65 4.42 6.61
N ASN A 93 -2.01 3.61 7.61
CA ASN A 93 -3.35 3.14 7.90
C ASN A 93 -3.47 2.93 9.42
N PRO A 94 -4.65 2.64 10.00
CA PRO A 94 -4.78 2.47 11.45
C PRO A 94 -3.86 1.40 12.06
N VAL A 95 -3.56 0.32 11.31
CA VAL A 95 -2.60 -0.71 11.74
C VAL A 95 -1.21 -0.11 11.87
N LEU A 96 -0.78 0.63 10.85
CA LEU A 96 0.53 1.25 10.77
C LEU A 96 0.69 2.40 11.77
N ALA A 97 -0.37 3.17 12.01
CA ALA A 97 -0.42 4.17 13.06
C ALA A 97 -0.19 3.51 14.42
N ALA A 98 -0.94 2.45 14.76
CA ALA A 98 -0.76 1.72 16.01
C ALA A 98 0.66 1.16 16.17
N ILE A 99 1.23 0.59 15.09
CA ILE A 99 2.61 0.10 15.08
C ILE A 99 3.62 1.24 15.31
N ALA A 100 3.37 2.43 14.77
CA ALA A 100 4.26 3.59 14.98
C ALA A 100 4.37 3.93 16.47
N TYR A 101 3.28 3.87 17.22
CA TYR A 101 3.27 4.07 18.68
C TYR A 101 3.99 2.96 19.46
N ASP A 102 4.08 1.76 18.91
CA ASP A 102 4.81 0.65 19.53
C ASP A 102 6.32 0.77 19.33
N ASP A 103 6.73 1.17 18.12
CA ASP A 103 8.13 1.35 17.74
C ASP A 103 8.70 2.70 18.24
N ASP A 104 7.87 3.75 18.31
CA ASP A 104 8.20 5.06 18.90
C ASP A 104 7.19 5.46 20.00
N PRO A 105 7.42 5.04 21.25
CA PRO A 105 6.56 5.39 22.37
C PRO A 105 6.48 6.89 22.68
N SER A 106 7.39 7.71 22.14
CA SER A 106 7.36 9.16 22.39
C SER A 106 6.14 9.84 21.77
N LEU A 107 5.49 9.21 20.79
CA LEU A 107 4.21 9.65 20.24
C LEU A 107 3.08 9.68 21.28
N TRP A 108 3.14 8.83 22.32
CA TRP A 108 2.19 8.90 23.45
C TRP A 108 2.48 10.12 24.32
N GLU A 109 3.72 10.23 24.77
CA GLU A 109 4.17 11.22 25.76
C GLU A 109 5.65 11.53 25.53
N GLY A 110 6.00 12.81 25.51
CA GLY A 110 7.39 13.24 25.47
C GLY A 110 7.99 13.31 24.07
N TYR A 111 7.16 13.45 23.04
CA TYR A 111 7.62 13.80 21.70
C TYR A 111 8.23 15.20 21.74
N LYS A 112 9.56 15.30 21.76
CA LYS A 112 10.27 16.59 21.83
C LYS A 112 10.35 17.35 20.50
N GLY A 113 9.64 16.86 19.48
CA GLY A 113 9.33 17.56 18.24
C GLY A 113 10.50 17.62 17.25
N GLU A 114 10.25 17.08 16.06
CA GLU A 114 10.58 17.84 14.85
C GLU A 114 9.47 18.89 14.67
N SER A 115 9.79 20.09 14.18
CA SER A 115 8.79 20.85 13.41
C SER A 115 7.47 21.21 14.11
N LEU A 116 7.44 21.39 15.44
CA LEU A 116 6.24 21.76 16.22
C LEU A 116 5.17 20.67 16.34
N CYS A 117 5.48 19.40 16.04
CA CYS A 117 4.54 18.30 16.16
C CYS A 117 4.15 18.04 17.64
N PRO A 118 2.86 17.90 17.97
CA PRO A 118 2.41 17.53 19.31
C PRO A 118 2.54 16.01 19.55
N ASP A 119 2.75 15.61 20.81
CA ASP A 119 2.45 14.25 21.26
C ASP A 119 0.96 14.07 21.55
N PHE A 120 0.53 12.82 21.75
CA PHE A 120 -0.88 12.50 21.96
C PHE A 120 -1.41 13.06 23.28
N ARG A 121 -0.63 13.02 24.38
CA ARG A 121 -1.01 13.66 25.65
C ARG A 121 -1.33 15.15 25.49
N SER A 122 -0.44 15.90 24.84
CA SER A 122 -0.60 17.35 24.63
C SER A 122 -1.83 17.68 23.77
N LEU A 123 -2.24 16.76 22.90
CA LEU A 123 -3.48 16.89 22.13
C LEU A 123 -4.69 16.61 23.04
N VAL A 124 -4.67 15.47 23.74
CA VAL A 124 -5.75 15.05 24.65
C VAL A 124 -6.07 16.10 25.72
N GLU A 125 -5.05 16.75 26.29
CA GLU A 125 -5.22 17.82 27.30
C GLU A 125 -5.99 19.05 26.77
N LYS A 126 -6.09 19.23 25.45
CA LYS A 126 -6.88 20.31 24.82
C LYS A 126 -8.35 19.97 24.63
N HIS A 127 -8.74 18.71 24.88
CA HIS A 127 -10.09 18.18 24.67
C HIS A 127 -10.71 17.68 25.99
N PRO A 128 -11.01 18.58 26.95
CA PRO A 128 -11.55 18.20 28.25
C PRO A 128 -12.91 17.48 28.18
N GLU A 129 -13.64 17.63 27.07
CA GLU A 129 -14.87 16.88 26.78
C GLU A 129 -14.63 15.36 26.72
N TRP A 130 -13.47 14.93 26.22
CA TRP A 130 -13.13 13.50 26.12
C TRP A 130 -12.95 12.86 27.50
N PHE A 131 -12.59 13.62 28.53
CA PHE A 131 -12.40 13.07 29.89
C PHE A 131 -13.70 12.63 30.56
N ARG A 132 -14.83 13.23 30.17
CA ARG A 132 -16.13 12.93 30.78
C ARG A 132 -16.70 11.60 30.27
N ASP A 133 -16.52 11.32 28.98
CA ASP A 133 -17.01 10.10 28.34
C ASP A 133 -16.11 9.70 27.15
N PRO A 134 -14.92 9.13 27.43
CA PRO A 134 -13.96 8.76 26.38
C PRO A 134 -14.54 7.80 25.33
N GLU A 135 -15.46 6.91 25.71
CA GLU A 135 -15.99 5.90 24.80
C GLU A 135 -16.93 6.49 23.74
N SER A 136 -17.78 7.46 24.09
CA SER A 136 -18.65 8.10 23.09
C SER A 136 -17.88 8.93 22.06
N HIS A 137 -16.67 9.37 22.42
CA HIS A 137 -15.73 10.07 21.54
C HIS A 137 -14.69 9.15 20.87
N GLY A 138 -14.81 7.82 21.02
CA GLY A 138 -13.71 6.92 20.65
C GLY A 138 -13.24 7.01 19.19
N ASP A 139 -14.14 7.21 18.22
CA ASP A 139 -13.74 7.34 16.80
C ASP A 139 -13.00 8.67 16.55
N GLU A 140 -13.40 9.75 17.23
CA GLU A 140 -12.73 11.05 17.18
C GLU A 140 -11.34 10.98 17.83
N ILE A 141 -11.24 10.33 18.99
CA ILE A 141 -9.99 10.07 19.71
C ILE A 141 -9.04 9.22 18.84
N ALA A 142 -9.55 8.20 18.15
CA ALA A 142 -8.75 7.37 17.26
C ALA A 142 -8.27 8.13 16.01
N ALA A 143 -9.08 9.04 15.47
CA ALA A 143 -8.68 9.93 14.38
C ALA A 143 -7.54 10.85 14.83
N ALA A 144 -7.67 11.49 16.00
CA ALA A 144 -6.63 12.33 16.57
C ALA A 144 -5.32 11.57 16.87
N GLY A 145 -5.41 10.32 17.36
CA GLY A 145 -4.23 9.47 17.53
C GLY A 145 -3.58 9.11 16.18
N THR A 146 -4.39 8.89 15.14
CA THR A 146 -3.87 8.63 13.79
C THR A 146 -3.16 9.87 13.23
N GLU A 147 -3.73 11.06 13.44
CA GLU A 147 -3.15 12.36 13.09
C GLU A 147 -1.78 12.59 13.74
N VAL A 148 -1.65 12.36 15.05
CA VAL A 148 -0.37 12.48 15.76
C VAL A 148 0.71 11.59 15.15
N SER A 149 0.36 10.39 14.67
CA SER A 149 1.31 9.51 13.98
C SER A 149 1.77 10.01 12.61
N ILE A 150 1.08 10.98 12.00
CA ILE A 150 1.41 11.48 10.65
C ILE A 150 1.94 12.91 10.59
N TRP A 151 1.79 13.72 11.64
CA TRP A 151 2.36 15.07 11.66
C TRP A 151 3.87 15.11 11.38
N PRO A 152 4.69 14.20 11.95
CA PRO A 152 6.10 14.11 11.60
C PRO A 152 6.31 13.84 10.10
N ASN A 153 5.48 13.00 9.50
CA ASN A 153 5.59 12.64 8.08
C ASN A 153 5.28 13.83 7.17
N LEU A 154 4.24 14.60 7.50
CA LEU A 154 3.90 15.82 6.79
C LEU A 154 5.06 16.82 6.84
N ALA A 155 5.66 17.03 8.03
CA ALA A 155 6.78 17.93 8.20
C ALA A 155 8.06 17.46 7.46
N VAL A 156 8.42 16.17 7.55
CA VAL A 156 9.63 15.61 6.93
C VAL A 156 9.62 15.75 5.41
N PHE A 157 8.45 15.56 4.79
CA PHE A 157 8.27 15.68 3.33
C PHE A 157 7.82 17.05 2.85
N ARG A 158 7.46 17.97 3.76
CA ARG A 158 7.01 19.32 3.39
C ARG A 158 8.00 20.07 2.47
N PRO A 159 9.33 20.05 2.69
CA PRO A 159 10.26 20.72 1.78
C PRO A 159 10.19 20.16 0.35
N ILE A 160 10.03 18.84 0.20
CA ILE A 160 9.89 18.17 -1.09
C ILE A 160 8.56 18.57 -1.75
N ALA A 161 7.49 18.62 -0.97
CA ALA A 161 6.18 19.01 -1.47
C ALA A 161 6.15 20.44 -2.00
N ILE A 162 6.70 21.41 -1.26
CA ILE A 162 6.74 22.80 -1.71
C ILE A 162 7.66 22.95 -2.92
N ALA A 163 8.89 22.41 -2.85
CA ALA A 163 9.86 22.52 -3.95
C ALA A 163 9.39 21.88 -5.26
N SER A 164 8.50 20.89 -5.18
CA SER A 164 7.93 20.19 -6.34
C SER A 164 6.55 20.70 -6.77
N GLY A 165 5.97 21.70 -6.08
CA GLY A 165 4.61 22.16 -6.37
C GLY A 165 3.55 21.08 -6.12
N MET A 166 3.65 20.36 -5.00
CA MET A 166 2.78 19.23 -4.63
C MET A 166 2.84 18.02 -5.58
N ARG A 167 3.89 17.91 -6.40
CA ARG A 167 4.12 16.73 -7.25
C ARG A 167 4.72 15.54 -6.50
N HIS A 168 5.43 15.82 -5.41
CA HIS A 168 6.15 14.85 -4.57
C HIS A 168 5.95 15.17 -3.09
N GLY A 169 6.38 14.29 -2.20
CA GLY A 169 6.31 14.49 -0.74
C GLY A 169 4.91 14.28 -0.15
N MET A 170 4.13 13.37 -0.72
CA MET A 170 2.74 13.13 -0.32
C MET A 170 2.61 12.13 0.81
N VAL A 171 1.74 12.44 1.77
CA VAL A 171 1.40 11.58 2.92
C VAL A 171 0.00 11.03 2.75
N SER A 172 -0.14 9.72 2.59
CA SER A 172 -1.43 9.05 2.49
C SER A 172 -1.97 8.64 3.86
N LEU A 173 -3.12 9.18 4.25
CA LEU A 173 -3.85 8.82 5.47
C LEU A 173 -5.14 8.09 5.14
N GLN A 174 -5.34 6.92 5.74
CA GLN A 174 -6.55 6.11 5.55
C GLN A 174 -7.75 6.67 6.31
N LEU A 175 -8.86 6.89 5.60
CA LEU A 175 -10.14 7.21 6.23
C LEU A 175 -10.71 6.02 7.01
N ASN A 176 -11.58 6.30 7.99
CA ASN A 176 -12.14 5.28 8.89
C ASN A 176 -12.77 4.12 8.10
N PRO A 177 -12.22 2.88 8.21
CA PRO A 177 -12.68 1.76 7.40
C PRO A 177 -14.12 1.32 7.72
N LYS A 178 -14.63 1.64 8.93
CA LYS A 178 -15.97 1.23 9.38
C LYS A 178 -17.09 2.01 8.71
N ILE A 179 -16.77 3.18 8.13
CA ILE A 179 -17.72 4.05 7.43
C ILE A 179 -17.41 4.15 5.94
N ALA A 180 -16.55 3.28 5.40
CA ALA A 180 -16.11 3.35 4.00
C ALA A 180 -17.26 3.23 2.96
N GLY A 181 -18.41 2.67 3.36
CA GLY A 181 -19.63 2.61 2.54
C GLY A 181 -20.54 3.83 2.68
N ASP A 182 -20.20 4.79 3.55
CA ASP A 182 -20.99 5.98 3.85
C ASP A 182 -20.25 7.22 3.32
N PHE A 183 -20.76 7.76 2.22
CA PHE A 183 -20.19 8.91 1.53
C PHE A 183 -20.18 10.16 2.43
N GLU A 184 -21.30 10.51 3.06
CA GLU A 184 -21.44 11.76 3.80
C GLU A 184 -20.53 11.79 5.03
N ARG A 185 -20.50 10.68 5.78
CA ARG A 185 -19.62 10.57 6.96
C ARG A 185 -18.15 10.58 6.56
N SER A 186 -17.78 9.85 5.52
CA SER A 186 -16.39 9.79 5.05
C SER A 186 -15.90 11.15 4.53
N LEU A 187 -16.75 11.88 3.82
CA LEU A 187 -16.43 13.23 3.35
C LEU A 187 -16.25 14.20 4.52
N LYS A 188 -17.14 14.15 5.53
CA LYS A 188 -17.04 14.98 6.73
C LYS A 188 -15.72 14.73 7.48
N ASP A 189 -15.35 13.46 7.66
CA ASP A 189 -14.09 13.08 8.32
C ASP A 189 -12.88 13.58 7.52
N ALA A 190 -12.88 13.39 6.19
CA ALA A 190 -11.81 13.87 5.33
C ALA A 190 -11.63 15.39 5.43
N LEU A 191 -12.72 16.17 5.40
CA LEU A 191 -12.65 17.62 5.50
C LEU A 191 -12.16 18.08 6.87
N LYS A 192 -12.55 17.42 7.97
CA LYS A 192 -12.05 17.73 9.31
C LYS A 192 -10.53 17.54 9.39
N ILE A 193 -10.04 16.34 9.03
CA ILE A 193 -8.61 16.01 9.09
C ILE A 193 -7.80 16.95 8.18
N TYR A 194 -8.34 17.32 7.01
CA TYR A 194 -7.68 18.26 6.11
C TYR A 194 -7.51 19.65 6.73
N MET A 195 -8.51 20.13 7.46
CA MET A 195 -8.44 21.40 8.18
C MET A 195 -7.43 21.35 9.33
N ASP A 196 -7.41 20.24 10.08
CA ASP A 196 -6.44 20.03 11.16
C ASP A 196 -4.99 20.02 10.62
N ALA A 197 -4.77 19.35 9.48
CA ALA A 197 -3.50 19.36 8.77
C ALA A 197 -3.12 20.76 8.25
N TRP A 198 -4.10 21.52 7.77
CA TRP A 198 -3.88 22.90 7.29
C TRP A 198 -3.43 23.82 8.42
N ASP A 199 -4.08 23.75 9.59
CA ASP A 199 -3.70 24.55 10.76
C ASP A 199 -2.30 24.20 11.28
N PHE A 200 -1.96 22.91 11.31
CA PHE A 200 -0.61 22.45 11.64
C PHE A 200 0.43 23.00 10.65
N LEU A 201 0.23 22.77 9.35
CA LEU A 201 1.19 23.15 8.31
C LEU A 201 1.32 24.65 8.14
N LYS A 202 0.26 25.43 8.38
CA LYS A 202 0.32 26.89 8.35
C LYS A 202 1.32 27.42 9.38
N ARG A 203 1.35 26.83 10.58
CA ARG A 203 2.34 27.17 11.61
C ARG A 203 3.74 26.72 11.20
N TYR A 204 3.87 25.52 10.63
CA TYR A 204 5.15 25.01 10.21
C TYR A 204 5.77 25.82 9.05
N ASP A 205 4.97 26.13 8.03
CA ASP A 205 5.37 26.92 6.85
C ASP A 205 5.77 28.35 7.21
N HIS A 206 5.27 28.91 8.33
CA HIS A 206 5.75 30.19 8.83
C HIS A 206 7.26 30.17 9.12
N TYR A 207 7.79 29.05 9.62
CA TYR A 207 9.22 28.87 9.88
C TYR A 207 9.96 28.37 8.63
N LEU A 208 9.42 27.36 7.95
CA LEU A 208 10.09 26.75 6.80
C LEU A 208 10.27 27.74 5.65
N LEU A 209 9.27 28.57 5.39
CA LEU A 209 9.24 29.55 4.30
C LEU A 209 9.50 30.97 4.80
N TRP A 210 10.21 31.12 5.92
CA TRP A 210 10.59 32.43 6.41
C TRP A 210 11.54 33.11 5.40
N GLY A 211 11.18 34.32 4.96
CA GLY A 211 11.90 35.05 3.93
C GLY A 211 11.47 34.77 2.49
N TYR A 212 10.55 33.83 2.26
CA TYR A 212 9.92 33.56 0.95
C TYR A 212 8.58 34.31 0.82
N SER A 213 8.09 34.43 -0.42
CA SER A 213 6.85 35.16 -0.75
C SER A 213 5.61 34.63 0.02
N GLU A 214 4.62 35.50 0.24
CA GLU A 214 3.30 35.09 0.75
C GLU A 214 2.44 34.36 -0.30
N MET A 215 2.83 34.41 -1.59
CA MET A 215 2.10 33.71 -2.66
C MET A 215 2.36 32.20 -2.73
N GLU A 216 3.27 31.67 -1.89
CA GLU A 216 3.43 30.22 -1.74
C GLU A 216 2.22 29.64 -0.98
N GLU A 217 1.76 28.44 -1.33
CA GLU A 217 0.55 27.80 -0.77
C GLU A 217 0.71 27.37 0.71
N ARG A 218 0.95 28.36 1.58
CA ARG A 218 1.17 28.19 3.02
C ARG A 218 0.00 27.47 3.65
N GLY A 219 0.30 26.40 4.38
CA GLY A 219 -0.68 25.54 5.03
C GLY A 219 -1.34 24.52 4.12
N ARG A 220 -1.32 24.64 2.78
CA ARG A 220 -1.96 23.65 1.89
C ARG A 220 -1.39 22.25 2.17
N PRO A 221 -2.20 21.28 2.63
CA PRO A 221 -1.68 19.97 3.01
C PRO A 221 -1.04 19.17 1.87
N ASN A 222 0.17 18.65 2.12
CA ASN A 222 0.82 17.62 1.28
C ASN A 222 0.33 16.22 1.65
N MET A 223 -0.99 16.06 1.66
CA MET A 223 -1.68 14.85 2.07
C MET A 223 -2.64 14.36 1.00
N VAL A 224 -2.91 13.05 1.03
CA VAL A 224 -3.93 12.41 0.22
C VAL A 224 -4.75 11.45 1.08
N PHE A 225 -6.06 11.38 0.88
CA PHE A 225 -6.92 10.49 1.66
C PHE A 225 -7.01 9.11 1.02
N LYS A 226 -6.70 8.07 1.78
CA LYS A 226 -6.92 6.71 1.30
C LYS A 226 -8.39 6.35 1.40
N VAL A 227 -9.02 6.23 0.24
CA VAL A 227 -10.43 5.90 0.07
C VAL A 227 -10.53 4.41 -0.28
N SER A 228 -11.20 3.64 0.57
CA SER A 228 -11.34 2.19 0.36
C SER A 228 -12.29 1.91 -0.80
N GLY A 229 -11.81 1.25 -1.85
CA GLY A 229 -12.59 0.83 -3.02
C GLY A 229 -13.57 -0.31 -2.74
N SER A 230 -14.16 -0.42 -1.55
CA SER A 230 -15.01 -1.56 -1.16
C SER A 230 -16.48 -1.42 -1.55
N SER A 231 -16.88 -0.27 -2.11
CA SER A 231 -18.27 0.01 -2.47
C SER A 231 -18.39 1.13 -3.53
N PRO A 232 -19.56 1.31 -4.18
CA PRO A 232 -19.79 2.42 -5.11
C PRO A 232 -19.58 3.81 -4.48
N ALA A 233 -19.76 3.96 -3.16
CA ALA A 233 -19.55 5.22 -2.46
C ALA A 233 -18.11 5.75 -2.63
N SER A 234 -17.13 4.86 -2.85
CA SER A 234 -15.74 5.23 -3.08
C SER A 234 -15.53 6.02 -4.37
N ILE A 235 -16.31 5.74 -5.43
CA ILE A 235 -16.25 6.46 -6.71
C ILE A 235 -16.64 7.92 -6.49
N GLU A 236 -17.80 8.13 -5.85
CA GLU A 236 -18.34 9.47 -5.61
C GLU A 236 -17.47 10.26 -4.62
N LEU A 237 -17.00 9.64 -3.54
CA LEU A 237 -16.08 10.28 -2.60
C LEU A 237 -14.78 10.70 -3.28
N THR A 238 -14.24 9.86 -4.15
CA THR A 238 -13.03 10.17 -4.94
C THR A 238 -13.27 11.37 -5.84
N ARG A 239 -14.33 11.35 -6.64
CA ARG A 239 -14.69 12.44 -7.56
C ARG A 239 -14.84 13.77 -6.82
N VAL A 240 -15.56 13.76 -5.69
CA VAL A 240 -15.83 14.98 -4.90
C VAL A 240 -14.56 15.54 -4.28
N LEU A 241 -13.74 14.72 -3.59
CA LEU A 241 -12.49 15.20 -2.99
C LEU A 241 -11.54 15.78 -4.05
N GLU A 242 -11.37 15.09 -5.17
CA GLU A 242 -10.52 15.57 -6.26
C GLU A 242 -11.03 16.88 -6.88
N SER A 243 -12.35 17.09 -6.96
CA SER A 243 -12.96 18.35 -7.42
C SER A 243 -12.67 19.55 -6.51
N LEU A 244 -12.31 19.29 -5.25
CA LEU A 244 -11.90 20.28 -4.27
C LEU A 244 -10.39 20.50 -4.25
N GLY A 245 -9.62 19.81 -5.10
CA GLY A 245 -8.15 19.82 -5.06
C GLY A 245 -7.57 19.03 -3.87
N ILE A 246 -8.40 18.23 -3.18
CA ILE A 246 -8.01 17.35 -2.09
C ILE A 246 -7.69 15.98 -2.69
N GLY A 247 -6.41 15.60 -2.66
CA GLY A 247 -5.97 14.39 -3.33
C GLY A 247 -6.42 13.10 -2.64
N THR A 248 -6.56 12.04 -3.43
CA THR A 248 -6.97 10.71 -2.96
C THR A 248 -5.94 9.64 -3.30
N ASN A 249 -5.84 8.64 -2.43
CA ASN A 249 -5.10 7.42 -2.69
C ASN A 249 -6.07 6.23 -2.59
N ASN A 250 -6.72 5.89 -3.69
CA ASN A 250 -7.67 4.78 -3.65
C ASN A 250 -6.94 3.49 -3.28
N THR A 251 -7.51 2.70 -2.38
CA THR A 251 -6.86 1.54 -1.75
C THR A 251 -7.89 0.48 -1.47
N VAL A 252 -7.47 -0.69 -0.98
CA VAL A 252 -8.34 -1.88 -0.95
C VAL A 252 -8.84 -2.16 -2.38
N THR A 253 -7.97 -1.91 -3.36
CA THR A 253 -8.18 -2.18 -4.77
C THR A 253 -7.26 -3.32 -5.22
N PHE A 254 -7.83 -4.24 -5.98
CA PHE A 254 -7.19 -5.50 -6.35
C PHE A 254 -7.39 -5.87 -7.81
N THR A 255 -8.32 -5.21 -8.49
CA THR A 255 -8.83 -5.63 -9.80
C THR A 255 -8.75 -4.50 -10.80
N VAL A 256 -8.61 -4.85 -12.07
CA VAL A 256 -8.52 -3.89 -13.17
C VAL A 256 -9.78 -3.05 -13.25
N SER A 257 -10.97 -3.65 -13.18
CA SER A 257 -12.23 -2.89 -13.26
C SER A 257 -12.38 -1.88 -12.12
N GLN A 258 -11.95 -2.25 -10.91
CA GLN A 258 -11.99 -1.38 -9.74
C GLN A 258 -11.05 -0.18 -9.88
N GLU A 259 -9.78 -0.43 -10.22
CA GLU A 259 -8.77 0.62 -10.39
C GLU A 259 -9.11 1.55 -11.57
N VAL A 260 -9.58 1.00 -12.69
CA VAL A 260 -10.01 1.79 -13.85
C VAL A 260 -11.18 2.70 -13.50
N SER A 261 -12.19 2.19 -12.78
CA SER A 261 -13.34 2.99 -12.33
C SER A 261 -12.90 4.18 -11.46
N LEU A 262 -11.95 3.96 -10.55
CA LEU A 262 -11.50 4.97 -9.60
C LEU A 262 -10.54 5.98 -10.24
N ILE A 263 -9.68 5.57 -11.19
CA ILE A 263 -8.89 6.51 -11.99
C ILE A 263 -9.80 7.40 -12.85
N LEU A 264 -10.86 6.85 -13.45
CA LEU A 264 -11.85 7.66 -14.18
C LEU A 264 -12.53 8.70 -13.27
N ALA A 265 -12.89 8.32 -12.04
CA ALA A 265 -13.44 9.24 -11.04
C ALA A 265 -12.44 10.36 -10.66
N LYS A 266 -11.15 10.02 -10.52
CA LYS A 266 -10.08 11.01 -10.31
C LYS A 266 -10.00 11.98 -11.50
N MET A 267 -9.98 11.45 -12.72
CA MET A 267 -9.91 12.27 -13.93
C MET A 267 -11.06 13.27 -14.01
N GLU A 268 -12.28 12.83 -13.69
CA GLU A 268 -13.47 13.69 -13.65
C GLU A 268 -13.36 14.80 -12.59
N GLY A 269 -13.09 14.45 -11.34
CA GLY A 269 -12.97 15.43 -10.26
C GLY A 269 -11.84 16.43 -10.53
N ARG A 270 -10.68 15.95 -10.97
CA ARG A 270 -9.53 16.79 -11.30
C ARG A 270 -9.80 17.73 -12.48
N ALA A 271 -10.55 17.27 -13.49
CA ALA A 271 -10.97 18.13 -14.59
C ALA A 271 -11.85 19.29 -14.11
N GLU A 272 -12.73 19.05 -13.14
CA GLU A 272 -13.54 20.09 -12.51
C GLU A 272 -12.67 21.09 -11.70
N ALA A 273 -11.72 20.59 -10.90
CA ALA A 273 -10.82 21.42 -10.12
C ALA A 273 -9.97 22.35 -11.01
N VAL A 274 -9.33 21.79 -12.05
CA VAL A 274 -8.46 22.56 -12.96
C VAL A 274 -9.24 23.62 -13.73
N LYS A 275 -10.49 23.36 -14.11
CA LYS A 275 -11.36 24.39 -14.72
C LYS A 275 -11.63 25.57 -13.80
N LYS A 276 -11.78 25.31 -12.51
CA LYS A 276 -11.98 26.32 -11.48
C LYS A 276 -10.68 27.04 -11.10
N GLY A 277 -9.54 26.66 -11.70
CA GLY A 277 -8.23 27.17 -11.34
C GLY A 277 -7.73 26.66 -9.99
N ILE A 278 -8.30 25.56 -9.48
CA ILE A 278 -7.87 24.94 -8.23
C ILE A 278 -6.59 24.13 -8.53
N PRO A 279 -5.47 24.42 -7.85
CA PRO A 279 -4.24 23.65 -8.00
C PRO A 279 -4.46 22.18 -7.63
N LEU A 280 -3.80 21.28 -8.36
CA LEU A 280 -3.87 19.84 -8.08
C LEU A 280 -2.70 19.38 -7.23
N THR A 281 -2.86 18.21 -6.63
CA THR A 281 -1.82 17.46 -5.92
C THR A 281 -1.62 16.12 -6.64
N THR A 282 -0.46 15.48 -6.51
CA THR A 282 -0.29 14.09 -6.98
C THR A 282 -1.14 13.13 -6.16
N VAL A 283 -1.80 12.19 -6.83
CA VAL A 283 -2.78 11.25 -6.29
C VAL A 283 -2.44 9.84 -6.77
N TYR A 284 -3.02 8.84 -6.11
CA TYR A 284 -2.59 7.46 -6.30
C TYR A 284 -3.76 6.51 -6.45
N GLU A 285 -3.53 5.45 -7.22
CA GLU A 285 -4.39 4.26 -7.28
C GLU A 285 -3.58 3.05 -6.78
N THR A 286 -3.87 2.57 -5.56
CA THR A 286 -3.07 1.56 -4.88
C THR A 286 -3.51 0.14 -5.25
N ASN A 287 -2.75 -0.55 -6.10
CA ASN A 287 -2.92 -1.98 -6.31
C ASN A 287 -2.36 -2.77 -5.11
N MET A 288 -3.20 -3.50 -4.37
CA MET A 288 -2.77 -4.37 -3.28
C MET A 288 -2.47 -5.80 -3.76
N GLY A 289 -1.61 -5.91 -4.78
CA GLY A 289 -1.33 -7.14 -5.53
C GLY A 289 -1.01 -8.36 -4.68
N GLY A 290 -0.09 -8.25 -3.72
CA GLY A 290 0.24 -9.39 -2.87
C GLY A 290 -0.92 -9.91 -2.01
N ARG A 291 -1.97 -9.11 -1.75
CA ARG A 291 -3.21 -9.58 -1.08
C ARG A 291 -4.19 -10.24 -2.07
N LEU A 292 -4.16 -9.87 -3.35
CA LEU A 292 -4.83 -10.61 -4.41
C LEU A 292 -4.21 -12.01 -4.54
N ASP A 293 -2.89 -12.06 -4.67
CA ASP A 293 -2.13 -13.31 -4.79
C ASP A 293 -2.40 -14.23 -3.61
N ASP A 294 -2.36 -13.68 -2.38
CA ASP A 294 -2.66 -14.45 -1.16
C ASP A 294 -4.07 -15.06 -1.20
N HIS A 295 -5.09 -14.31 -1.67
CA HIS A 295 -6.45 -14.82 -1.76
C HIS A 295 -6.61 -15.92 -2.81
N ILE A 296 -6.09 -15.71 -4.02
CA ILE A 296 -6.16 -16.69 -5.11
C ILE A 296 -5.43 -17.97 -4.69
N ARG A 297 -4.25 -17.83 -4.06
CA ARG A 297 -3.46 -18.93 -3.50
C ARG A 297 -4.25 -19.75 -2.49
N GLU A 298 -4.94 -19.09 -1.55
CA GLU A 298 -5.75 -19.77 -0.53
C GLU A 298 -6.93 -20.52 -1.14
N VAL A 299 -7.68 -19.91 -2.07
CA VAL A 299 -8.80 -20.61 -2.73
C VAL A 299 -8.32 -21.79 -3.54
N GLN A 300 -7.21 -21.66 -4.26
CA GLN A 300 -6.65 -22.77 -5.02
C GLN A 300 -6.19 -23.92 -4.12
N ALA A 301 -5.55 -23.61 -2.99
CA ALA A 301 -5.19 -24.63 -2.01
C ALA A 301 -6.44 -25.34 -1.44
N GLU A 302 -7.50 -24.59 -1.14
CA GLU A 302 -8.77 -25.17 -0.68
C GLU A 302 -9.40 -26.09 -1.73
N ARG A 303 -9.44 -25.68 -3.01
CA ARG A 303 -9.97 -26.49 -4.11
C ARG A 303 -9.18 -27.80 -4.29
N LEU A 304 -7.85 -27.71 -4.27
CA LEU A 304 -6.97 -28.88 -4.35
C LEU A 304 -7.14 -29.83 -3.16
N LEU A 305 -7.19 -29.30 -1.93
CA LEU A 305 -7.37 -30.13 -0.74
C LEU A 305 -8.73 -30.81 -0.71
N LYS A 306 -9.81 -30.08 -1.05
CA LYS A 306 -11.16 -30.65 -1.13
C LYS A 306 -11.21 -31.78 -2.14
N LYS A 307 -10.59 -31.59 -3.32
CA LYS A 307 -10.49 -32.63 -4.34
C LYS A 307 -9.72 -33.86 -3.84
N ALA A 308 -8.64 -33.67 -3.09
CA ALA A 308 -7.87 -34.78 -2.52
C ALA A 308 -8.63 -35.55 -1.42
N LEU A 309 -9.56 -34.89 -0.74
CA LEU A 309 -10.38 -35.47 0.32
C LEU A 309 -11.75 -35.98 -0.16
N GLU A 310 -12.09 -35.76 -1.43
CA GLU A 310 -13.38 -36.13 -2.01
C GLU A 310 -13.56 -37.65 -2.04
N GLY A 311 -14.72 -38.13 -1.57
CA GLY A 311 -15.05 -39.57 -1.54
C GLY A 311 -14.28 -40.40 -0.50
N ARG A 312 -13.38 -39.81 0.30
CA ARG A 312 -12.62 -40.49 1.35
C ARG A 312 -13.43 -40.70 2.62
N THR A 313 -13.40 -41.91 3.18
CA THR A 313 -14.01 -42.23 4.48
C THR A 313 -13.20 -41.70 5.67
N ASP A 314 -11.88 -41.60 5.51
CA ASP A 314 -10.90 -41.15 6.51
C ASP A 314 -10.58 -39.64 6.41
N ARG A 315 -11.42 -38.86 5.72
CA ARG A 315 -11.11 -37.44 5.38
C ARG A 315 -10.81 -36.55 6.60
N GLU A 316 -11.47 -36.78 7.73
CA GLU A 316 -11.23 -36.01 8.97
C GLU A 316 -9.87 -36.37 9.61
N GLU A 317 -9.46 -37.64 9.50
CA GLU A 317 -8.19 -38.13 10.04
C GLU A 317 -7.02 -37.59 9.21
N VAL A 318 -7.15 -37.60 7.88
CA VAL A 318 -6.18 -36.99 6.97
C VAL A 318 -6.06 -35.48 7.22
N LEU A 319 -7.19 -34.79 7.38
CA LEU A 319 -7.21 -33.34 7.64
C LEU A 319 -6.55 -32.99 8.97
N LYS A 320 -6.80 -33.79 10.02
CA LYS A 320 -6.15 -33.64 11.32
C LYS A 320 -4.64 -33.84 11.22
N ARG A 321 -4.19 -34.92 10.59
CA ARG A 321 -2.75 -35.20 10.39
C ARG A 321 -2.06 -34.05 9.65
N LEU A 322 -2.67 -33.57 8.55
CA LEU A 322 -2.16 -32.43 7.79
C LEU A 322 -2.07 -31.16 8.67
N ALA A 323 -3.09 -30.90 9.49
CA ALA A 323 -3.10 -29.76 10.40
C ALA A 323 -1.99 -29.86 11.47
N GLU A 324 -1.73 -31.05 12.01
CA GLU A 324 -0.66 -31.28 12.98
C GLU A 324 0.72 -31.05 12.35
N GLU A 325 0.97 -31.64 11.17
CA GLU A 325 2.25 -31.52 10.45
C GLU A 325 2.54 -30.08 9.97
N LEU A 326 1.49 -29.30 9.67
CA LEU A 326 1.61 -27.89 9.31
C LEU A 326 1.62 -26.95 10.54
N GLY A 327 1.44 -27.49 11.75
CA GLY A 327 1.35 -26.70 12.99
C GLY A 327 0.06 -25.86 13.11
N ALA A 328 -0.99 -26.22 12.37
CA ALA A 328 -2.28 -25.55 12.33
C ALA A 328 -3.29 -26.09 13.35
N TRP A 329 -3.04 -27.25 13.98
CA TRP A 329 -4.05 -27.95 14.81
C TRP A 329 -4.72 -27.07 15.87
N LYS A 330 -3.97 -26.23 16.59
CA LYS A 330 -4.52 -25.32 17.62
C LYS A 330 -5.60 -24.37 17.09
N ASP A 331 -5.46 -23.91 15.85
CA ASP A 331 -6.41 -22.98 15.22
C ASP A 331 -7.54 -23.74 14.50
N VAL A 332 -7.42 -25.07 14.35
CA VAL A 332 -8.34 -25.95 13.62
C VAL A 332 -9.25 -26.75 14.55
N GLU A 333 -8.76 -27.20 15.71
CA GLU A 333 -9.48 -28.13 16.60
C GLU A 333 -10.79 -27.57 17.15
N GLY A 334 -10.90 -26.25 17.27
CA GLY A 334 -12.11 -25.54 17.69
C GLY A 334 -13.05 -25.11 16.57
N LYS A 335 -12.81 -25.51 15.31
CA LYS A 335 -13.67 -25.16 14.17
C LYS A 335 -14.82 -26.15 14.03
N GLU A 336 -16.04 -25.62 13.87
CA GLU A 336 -17.27 -26.41 13.87
C GLU A 336 -17.45 -27.18 12.56
N THR A 337 -17.10 -26.56 11.43
CA THR A 337 -17.35 -27.12 10.09
C THR A 337 -16.07 -27.64 9.44
N PHE A 338 -16.22 -28.67 8.59
CA PHE A 338 -15.12 -29.22 7.79
C PHE A 338 -14.51 -28.14 6.87
N GLU A 339 -15.37 -27.29 6.31
CA GLU A 339 -14.99 -26.19 5.42
C GLU A 339 -14.11 -25.15 6.13
N GLU A 340 -14.43 -24.79 7.38
CA GLU A 340 -13.61 -23.88 8.18
C GLU A 340 -12.26 -24.47 8.54
N LYS A 341 -12.21 -25.78 8.83
CA LYS A 341 -10.94 -26.48 9.07
C LYS A 341 -10.06 -26.43 7.83
N VAL A 342 -10.60 -26.78 6.66
CA VAL A 342 -9.90 -26.70 5.36
C VAL A 342 -9.40 -25.28 5.09
N ARG A 343 -10.27 -24.27 5.19
CA ARG A 343 -9.90 -22.85 4.99
C ARG A 343 -8.76 -22.42 5.92
N THR A 344 -8.80 -22.84 7.18
CA THR A 344 -7.78 -22.49 8.17
C THR A 344 -6.42 -23.10 7.80
N ILE A 345 -6.39 -24.39 7.43
CA ILE A 345 -5.17 -25.10 7.03
C ILE A 345 -4.59 -24.52 5.74
N CYS A 346 -5.43 -24.23 4.75
CA CYS A 346 -5.02 -23.70 3.45
C CYS A 346 -4.60 -22.22 3.50
N SER A 347 -4.87 -21.54 4.62
CA SER A 347 -4.48 -20.14 4.81
C SER A 347 -2.98 -19.95 4.61
N ARG A 348 -2.62 -18.75 4.16
CA ARG A 348 -1.23 -18.35 3.95
C ARG A 348 -0.37 -18.52 5.21
N LYS A 349 -0.95 -18.36 6.40
CA LYS A 349 -0.27 -18.51 7.69
C LYS A 349 0.40 -19.88 7.81
N TYR A 350 -0.28 -20.94 7.35
CA TYR A 350 0.18 -22.32 7.52
C TYR A 350 0.79 -22.93 6.26
N LEU A 351 0.31 -22.53 5.09
CA LEU A 351 0.66 -23.22 3.84
C LEU A 351 1.55 -22.38 2.89
N ARG A 352 2.34 -21.43 3.39
CA ARG A 352 3.30 -20.67 2.56
C ARG A 352 4.74 -21.22 2.69
N PRO A 353 5.42 -21.59 1.58
CA PRO A 353 4.90 -21.74 0.20
C PRO A 353 3.96 -22.95 0.04
N LEU A 354 3.20 -23.04 -1.06
CA LEU A 354 2.24 -24.13 -1.30
C LEU A 354 2.89 -25.52 -1.33
N ASN A 355 4.15 -25.64 -1.76
CA ASN A 355 4.87 -26.89 -1.91
C ASN A 355 5.48 -27.42 -0.59
N LYS A 356 4.77 -27.28 0.54
CA LYS A 356 5.18 -27.91 1.80
C LYS A 356 4.99 -29.43 1.71
N LYS A 357 5.97 -30.19 2.20
CA LYS A 357 5.98 -31.66 2.15
C LYS A 357 4.67 -32.32 2.64
N PRO A 358 4.09 -31.95 3.80
CA PRO A 358 2.80 -32.52 4.23
C PRO A 358 1.67 -32.39 3.21
N PHE A 359 1.60 -31.23 2.53
CA PHE A 359 0.56 -30.97 1.56
C PHE A 359 0.81 -31.72 0.24
N ILE A 360 2.07 -31.78 -0.20
CA ILE A 360 2.49 -32.58 -1.35
C ILE A 360 2.08 -34.04 -1.17
N ALA A 361 2.39 -34.63 -0.01
CA ALA A 361 2.08 -36.03 0.29
C ALA A 361 0.58 -36.32 0.20
N VAL A 362 -0.26 -35.46 0.78
CA VAL A 362 -1.73 -35.61 0.72
C VAL A 362 -2.26 -35.54 -0.72
N LEU A 363 -1.75 -34.62 -1.53
CA LEU A 363 -2.19 -34.50 -2.93
C LEU A 363 -1.71 -35.67 -3.78
N ALA A 364 -0.46 -36.12 -3.61
CA ALA A 364 0.11 -37.25 -4.34
C ALA A 364 -0.61 -38.57 -3.99
N GLU A 365 -0.93 -38.81 -2.72
CA GLU A 365 -1.69 -39.98 -2.27
C GLU A 365 -3.08 -40.04 -2.94
N ALA A 366 -3.69 -38.88 -3.20
CA ALA A 366 -4.99 -38.77 -3.86
C ALA A 366 -4.90 -38.68 -5.40
N GLY A 367 -3.71 -38.72 -6.00
CA GLY A 367 -3.52 -38.53 -7.44
C GLY A 367 -3.90 -37.14 -7.95
N VAL A 368 -3.94 -36.14 -7.06
CA VAL A 368 -4.27 -34.75 -7.39
C VAL A 368 -2.99 -34.02 -7.78
N LEU A 369 -3.02 -33.38 -8.96
CA LEU A 369 -1.86 -32.74 -9.62
C LEU A 369 -0.74 -33.68 -10.06
N GLY A 370 -0.69 -34.95 -9.70
CA GLY A 370 0.34 -35.87 -10.19
C GLY A 370 0.29 -37.23 -9.53
N GLY A 371 1.08 -38.16 -10.06
CA GLY A 371 1.18 -39.53 -9.54
C GLY A 371 2.32 -39.74 -8.53
N SER A 372 3.21 -38.75 -8.36
CA SER A 372 4.32 -38.79 -7.40
C SER A 372 4.47 -37.47 -6.65
N GLU A 373 5.16 -37.50 -5.50
CA GLU A 373 5.44 -36.30 -4.71
C GLU A 373 6.29 -35.28 -5.49
N GLU A 374 7.24 -35.74 -6.32
CA GLU A 374 8.08 -34.87 -7.15
C GLU A 374 7.25 -34.09 -8.18
N GLU A 375 6.37 -34.77 -8.92
CA GLU A 375 5.50 -34.14 -9.93
C GLU A 375 4.57 -33.10 -9.30
N VAL A 376 4.01 -33.42 -8.13
CA VAL A 376 3.16 -32.51 -7.36
C VAL A 376 3.95 -31.31 -6.86
N ALA A 377 5.17 -31.51 -6.34
CA ALA A 377 6.03 -30.43 -5.86
C ALA A 377 6.38 -29.42 -6.96
N GLU A 378 6.72 -29.91 -8.17
CA GLU A 378 7.02 -29.08 -9.33
C GLU A 378 5.82 -28.26 -9.78
N LYS A 379 4.64 -28.88 -9.88
CA LYS A 379 3.41 -28.17 -10.28
C LYS A 379 2.95 -27.16 -9.24
N LEU A 380 3.07 -27.47 -7.95
CA LEU A 380 2.78 -26.50 -6.88
C LEU A 380 3.75 -25.33 -6.88
N ALA A 381 5.03 -25.56 -7.19
CA ALA A 381 6.02 -24.49 -7.33
C ALA A 381 5.70 -23.58 -8.53
N LEU A 382 5.34 -24.16 -9.68
CA LEU A 382 4.92 -23.41 -10.86
C LEU A 382 3.64 -22.60 -10.58
N LEU A 383 2.65 -23.21 -9.92
CA LEU A 383 1.42 -22.56 -9.51
C LEU A 383 1.66 -21.37 -8.57
N GLU A 384 2.52 -21.53 -7.54
CA GLU A 384 2.90 -20.45 -6.62
C GLU A 384 3.64 -19.31 -7.35
N ASN A 385 4.40 -19.63 -8.40
CA ASN A 385 5.03 -18.63 -9.24
C ASN A 385 4.02 -17.85 -10.06
N ASP A 386 3.11 -18.55 -10.74
CA ASP A 386 2.06 -17.94 -11.58
C ASP A 386 1.12 -17.05 -10.75
N ILE A 387 0.62 -17.56 -9.61
CA ILE A 387 -0.24 -16.78 -8.72
C ILE A 387 0.49 -15.56 -8.19
N GLY A 388 1.80 -15.66 -7.91
CA GLY A 388 2.63 -14.54 -7.49
C GLY A 388 2.87 -13.47 -8.57
N CYS A 389 2.29 -13.63 -9.77
CA CYS A 389 2.30 -12.64 -10.83
C CYS A 389 0.96 -11.91 -10.99
N CYS A 390 -0.12 -12.34 -10.32
CA CYS A 390 -1.46 -11.78 -10.53
C CYS A 390 -1.51 -10.27 -10.23
N GLY A 391 -0.99 -9.83 -9.08
CA GLY A 391 -0.89 -8.40 -8.75
C GLY A 391 -0.07 -7.58 -9.76
N ILE A 392 1.02 -8.15 -10.27
CA ILE A 392 1.87 -7.54 -11.30
C ILE A 392 1.10 -7.36 -12.60
N LEU A 393 0.37 -8.40 -13.02
CA LEU A 393 -0.45 -8.39 -14.22
C LEU A 393 -1.54 -7.32 -14.15
N VAL A 394 -2.23 -7.19 -13.01
CA VAL A 394 -3.22 -6.12 -12.79
C VAL A 394 -2.57 -4.74 -12.90
N SER A 395 -1.46 -4.51 -12.18
CA SER A 395 -0.74 -3.23 -12.22
C SER A 395 -0.29 -2.84 -13.63
N LYS A 396 0.29 -3.79 -14.39
CA LYS A 396 0.71 -3.59 -15.78
C LYS A 396 -0.48 -3.26 -16.68
N ARG A 397 -1.60 -3.97 -16.55
CA ARG A 397 -2.80 -3.74 -17.36
C ARG A 397 -3.44 -2.39 -17.07
N VAL A 398 -3.57 -2.00 -15.80
CA VAL A 398 -4.08 -0.67 -15.42
C VAL A 398 -3.16 0.43 -15.95
N TYR A 399 -1.85 0.26 -15.80
CA TYR A 399 -0.88 1.22 -16.35
C TYR A 399 -0.99 1.32 -17.88
N GLU A 400 -1.12 0.20 -18.58
CA GLU A 400 -1.28 0.17 -20.03
C GLU A 400 -2.55 0.94 -20.46
N VAL A 401 -3.68 0.74 -19.78
CA VAL A 401 -4.96 1.39 -20.07
C VAL A 401 -4.83 2.91 -20.06
N PHE A 402 -4.10 3.50 -19.10
CA PHE A 402 -4.05 4.96 -18.94
C PHE A 402 -2.75 5.63 -19.40
N PHE A 403 -1.62 4.98 -19.21
CA PHE A 403 -0.31 5.64 -19.18
C PHE A 403 0.70 5.06 -20.18
N SER A 404 0.33 4.03 -20.96
CA SER A 404 1.11 3.70 -22.17
C SER A 404 1.22 4.94 -23.08
N PRO A 405 2.34 5.13 -23.80
CA PRO A 405 2.54 6.30 -24.66
C PRO A 405 1.35 6.56 -25.61
N GLU A 406 0.79 5.50 -26.17
CA GLU A 406 -0.33 5.55 -27.11
C GLU A 406 -1.66 5.90 -26.40
N ASN A 407 -1.98 5.23 -25.28
CA ASN A 407 -3.25 5.45 -24.60
C ASN A 407 -3.29 6.77 -23.84
N ARG A 408 -2.15 7.25 -23.34
CA ARG A 408 -2.07 8.57 -22.71
C ARG A 408 -2.54 9.68 -23.65
N GLU A 409 -2.11 9.66 -24.91
CA GLU A 409 -2.54 10.65 -25.91
C GLU A 409 -4.03 10.57 -26.26
N ARG A 410 -4.64 9.40 -26.09
CA ARG A 410 -6.09 9.21 -26.26
C ARG A 410 -6.85 9.80 -25.08
N TRP A 411 -6.41 9.53 -23.86
CA TRP A 411 -7.00 10.14 -22.65
C TRP A 411 -6.90 11.66 -22.62
N LEU A 412 -5.80 12.24 -23.10
CA LEU A 412 -5.69 13.69 -23.19
C LEU A 412 -6.73 14.28 -24.15
N ARG A 413 -6.93 13.67 -25.33
CA ARG A 413 -7.97 14.08 -26.28
C ARG A 413 -9.38 13.87 -25.71
N TYR A 414 -9.60 12.77 -24.99
CA TYR A 414 -10.85 12.52 -24.28
C TYR A 414 -11.12 13.62 -23.24
N LEU A 415 -10.15 13.98 -22.40
CA LEU A 415 -10.29 15.05 -21.42
C LEU A 415 -10.58 16.43 -22.07
N GLN A 416 -9.90 16.75 -23.16
CA GLN A 416 -10.13 17.98 -23.91
C GLN A 416 -11.53 18.05 -24.52
N SER A 417 -12.03 16.95 -25.09
CA SER A 417 -13.34 16.90 -25.73
C SER A 417 -14.50 16.77 -24.74
N ARG A 418 -14.42 15.81 -23.83
CA ARG A 418 -15.46 15.51 -22.83
C ARG A 418 -15.62 16.63 -21.83
N TYR A 419 -14.51 17.16 -21.34
CA TYR A 419 -14.51 18.19 -20.32
C TYR A 419 -14.10 19.55 -20.87
N GLY A 420 -13.88 19.78 -22.16
CA GLY A 420 -13.54 21.13 -22.66
C GLY A 420 -12.26 21.72 -22.05
N LEU A 421 -11.30 20.87 -21.68
CA LEU A 421 -10.00 21.32 -21.15
C LEU A 421 -9.07 21.77 -22.29
N THR A 422 -8.16 22.69 -21.98
CA THR A 422 -6.98 22.89 -22.83
C THR A 422 -6.03 21.70 -22.73
N ARG A 423 -5.08 21.58 -23.66
CA ARG A 423 -4.06 20.52 -23.63
C ARG A 423 -3.26 20.52 -22.33
N SER A 424 -2.79 21.70 -21.88
CA SER A 424 -2.02 21.84 -20.65
C SER A 424 -2.85 21.45 -19.41
N GLN A 425 -4.14 21.79 -19.37
CA GLN A 425 -5.03 21.36 -18.29
C GLN A 425 -5.27 19.85 -18.29
N ALA A 426 -5.41 19.23 -19.47
CA ALA A 426 -5.54 17.78 -19.57
C ALA A 426 -4.25 17.07 -19.12
N GLU A 427 -3.08 17.63 -19.46
CA GLU A 427 -1.78 17.13 -18.98
C GLU A 427 -1.66 17.26 -17.46
N GLU A 428 -2.09 18.39 -16.89
CA GLU A 428 -2.12 18.60 -15.43
C GLU A 428 -2.98 17.54 -14.69
N VAL A 429 -4.13 17.19 -15.27
CA VAL A 429 -4.99 16.12 -14.75
C VAL A 429 -4.27 14.78 -14.75
N MET A 430 -3.70 14.37 -15.89
CA MET A 430 -3.09 13.04 -16.06
C MET A 430 -1.75 12.90 -15.34
N ASP A 431 -0.92 13.93 -15.31
CA ASP A 431 0.46 13.86 -14.81
C ASP A 431 0.54 13.70 -13.29
N GLY A 432 -0.55 14.04 -12.60
CA GLY A 432 -0.65 13.88 -11.16
C GLY A 432 -1.33 12.57 -10.71
N ILE A 433 -1.61 11.60 -11.59
CA ILE A 433 -2.20 10.30 -11.19
C ILE A 433 -1.15 9.20 -11.32
N ASP A 434 -0.71 8.63 -10.21
CA ASP A 434 0.25 7.52 -10.22
C ASP A 434 -0.45 6.18 -9.90
N VAL A 435 -0.13 5.13 -10.67
CA VAL A 435 -0.39 3.75 -10.23
C VAL A 435 0.57 3.41 -9.08
N LEU A 436 0.08 2.76 -8.05
CA LEU A 436 0.83 2.49 -6.82
C LEU A 436 0.76 1.01 -6.43
N PRO A 437 1.64 0.15 -6.96
CA PRO A 437 1.76 -1.24 -6.51
C PRO A 437 2.24 -1.31 -5.06
N ALA A 438 1.49 -2.01 -4.21
CA ALA A 438 1.74 -2.13 -2.77
C ALA A 438 1.49 -3.56 -2.27
N SER A 439 1.64 -3.75 -0.95
CA SER A 439 1.44 -5.05 -0.29
C SER A 439 2.30 -6.18 -0.88
N LYS A 440 3.53 -5.88 -1.27
CA LYS A 440 4.40 -6.80 -2.01
C LYS A 440 4.93 -7.96 -1.15
N ARG A 441 5.27 -9.06 -1.79
CA ARG A 441 5.75 -10.33 -1.20
C ARG A 441 7.13 -10.77 -1.70
N LYS A 442 7.48 -10.44 -2.95
CA LYS A 442 8.68 -10.87 -3.69
C LYS A 442 9.31 -9.66 -4.39
N PRO A 443 10.66 -9.54 -4.47
CA PRO A 443 11.32 -8.42 -5.13
C PRO A 443 10.87 -8.15 -6.58
N MET A 444 10.47 -9.19 -7.31
CA MET A 444 9.98 -9.05 -8.69
C MET A 444 8.75 -8.13 -8.79
N GLU A 445 7.91 -8.04 -7.76
CA GLU A 445 6.75 -7.14 -7.76
C GLU A 445 7.15 -5.66 -7.83
N THR A 446 8.35 -5.31 -7.37
CA THR A 446 8.94 -3.97 -7.57
C THR A 446 9.62 -3.87 -8.92
N LEU A 447 10.49 -4.85 -9.22
CA LEU A 447 11.36 -4.78 -10.38
C LEU A 447 10.60 -4.88 -11.71
N GLU A 448 9.46 -5.59 -11.74
CA GLU A 448 8.59 -5.74 -12.93
C GLU A 448 7.56 -4.60 -13.09
N THR A 449 7.51 -3.66 -12.16
CA THR A 449 6.56 -2.53 -12.16
C THR A 449 7.27 -1.18 -12.09
N LEU A 450 8.51 -1.09 -12.57
CA LEU A 450 9.22 0.18 -12.70
C LEU A 450 8.72 0.91 -13.95
N GLY A 451 8.29 2.15 -13.76
CA GLY A 451 7.88 3.08 -14.81
C GLY A 451 8.37 4.49 -14.50
N CYS A 452 8.92 5.19 -15.49
CA CYS A 452 9.52 6.51 -15.28
C CYS A 452 8.44 7.60 -15.06
N ARG A 453 7.19 7.34 -15.46
CA ARG A 453 6.05 8.26 -15.33
C ARG A 453 4.88 7.57 -14.66
N ASN A 454 4.02 8.33 -13.98
CA ASN A 454 2.72 7.86 -13.46
C ASN A 454 2.80 6.55 -12.64
N MET A 455 3.90 6.35 -11.92
CA MET A 455 4.18 5.13 -11.16
C MET A 455 4.92 5.47 -9.87
N THR A 456 4.38 5.03 -8.74
CA THR A 456 5.04 5.12 -7.43
C THR A 456 4.99 3.75 -6.75
N ASN A 457 6.14 3.11 -6.58
CA ASN A 457 6.22 1.82 -5.89
C ASN A 457 6.27 2.02 -4.37
N THR A 458 5.28 1.51 -3.63
CA THR A 458 5.18 1.73 -2.17
C THR A 458 5.36 0.43 -1.39
N GLU A 459 6.24 0.47 -0.39
CA GLU A 459 6.83 -0.76 0.15
C GLU A 459 7.04 -0.72 1.66
N PHE A 460 6.82 -1.88 2.29
CA PHE A 460 7.19 -2.11 3.68
C PHE A 460 8.73 -2.16 3.85
N PRO A 461 9.27 -1.76 5.01
CA PRO A 461 10.73 -1.74 5.25
C PRO A 461 11.45 -3.07 5.02
N ASN A 462 10.79 -4.22 5.26
CA ASN A 462 11.38 -5.53 5.02
C ASN A 462 11.38 -5.93 3.54
N HIS A 463 10.40 -5.44 2.77
CA HIS A 463 10.41 -5.61 1.33
C HIS A 463 11.52 -4.76 0.70
N GLN A 464 11.68 -3.51 1.17
CA GLN A 464 12.78 -2.63 0.76
C GLN A 464 14.15 -3.32 0.93
N LEU A 465 14.38 -3.96 2.10
CA LEU A 465 15.60 -4.71 2.35
C LEU A 465 15.74 -5.91 1.41
N THR A 466 14.65 -6.62 1.14
CA THR A 466 14.69 -7.79 0.22
C THR A 466 15.07 -7.38 -1.21
N VAL A 467 14.57 -6.24 -1.70
CA VAL A 467 14.97 -5.68 -3.01
C VAL A 467 16.43 -5.21 -2.98
N LEU A 468 16.88 -4.56 -1.90
CA LEU A 468 18.29 -4.19 -1.74
C LEU A 468 19.19 -5.43 -1.81
N LEU A 469 18.85 -6.50 -1.08
CA LEU A 469 19.61 -7.76 -1.12
C LEU A 469 19.59 -8.38 -2.52
N LYS A 470 18.44 -8.37 -3.20
CA LYS A 470 18.33 -8.85 -4.60
C LYS A 470 19.24 -8.06 -5.54
N SER A 471 19.37 -6.75 -5.34
CA SER A 471 20.24 -5.90 -6.15
C SER A 471 21.74 -6.14 -5.93
N ARG A 472 22.10 -6.77 -4.81
CA ARG A 472 23.49 -7.14 -4.46
C ARG A 472 23.87 -8.54 -5.00
N GLU A 473 22.93 -9.29 -5.57
CA GLU A 473 23.23 -10.60 -6.16
C GLU A 473 24.11 -10.48 -7.43
N PRO A 474 25.04 -11.43 -7.67
CA PRO A 474 25.85 -11.44 -8.89
C PRO A 474 24.99 -11.45 -10.15
N GLY A 475 25.31 -10.58 -11.11
CA GLY A 475 24.62 -10.50 -12.39
C GLY A 475 23.37 -9.61 -12.42
N PHE A 476 22.96 -9.03 -11.28
CA PHE A 476 21.88 -8.04 -11.26
C PHE A 476 22.28 -6.80 -12.08
N LYS A 477 21.39 -6.37 -12.99
CA LYS A 477 21.53 -5.14 -13.76
C LYS A 477 20.25 -4.34 -13.64
N MET A 478 20.39 -3.11 -13.14
CA MET A 478 19.25 -2.19 -12.99
C MET A 478 18.60 -1.87 -14.35
N ASP A 479 19.41 -1.74 -15.41
CA ASP A 479 18.94 -1.40 -16.76
C ASP A 479 18.01 -2.47 -17.35
N ASP A 480 18.13 -3.72 -16.92
CA ASP A 480 17.24 -4.81 -17.34
C ASP A 480 15.79 -4.57 -16.88
N TYR A 481 15.55 -3.64 -15.95
CA TYR A 481 14.23 -3.32 -15.39
C TYR A 481 13.70 -1.93 -15.77
N LYS A 482 14.42 -1.16 -16.60
CA LYS A 482 13.92 0.13 -17.09
C LYS A 482 12.60 -0.03 -17.86
N GLU A 483 11.58 0.77 -17.52
CA GLU A 483 10.23 0.67 -18.10
C GLU A 483 9.68 -0.77 -18.11
N SER A 484 9.98 -1.55 -17.07
CA SER A 484 9.48 -2.93 -16.96
C SER A 484 7.95 -2.96 -16.92
N ILE A 485 7.28 -1.91 -16.41
CA ILE A 485 5.82 -1.83 -16.42
C ILE A 485 5.20 -1.97 -17.83
N LEU A 486 5.89 -1.51 -18.88
CA LEU A 486 5.45 -1.59 -20.28
C LEU A 486 5.76 -2.94 -20.95
N ARG A 487 6.58 -3.78 -20.31
CA ARG A 487 6.97 -5.08 -20.84
C ARG A 487 6.02 -6.16 -20.35
N GLY A 488 5.54 -6.98 -21.26
CA GLY A 488 4.75 -8.17 -20.92
C GLY A 488 5.56 -9.14 -20.05
N LEU A 489 4.86 -9.86 -19.15
CA LEU A 489 5.43 -11.05 -18.52
C LEU A 489 5.43 -12.21 -19.52
N ASP A 490 5.99 -13.35 -19.11
CA ASP A 490 5.87 -14.61 -19.85
C ASP A 490 4.38 -14.89 -20.19
N PRO A 491 4.01 -14.94 -21.49
CA PRO A 491 2.63 -15.18 -21.92
C PRO A 491 2.05 -16.49 -21.38
N ASP A 492 2.91 -17.48 -21.10
CA ASP A 492 2.45 -18.76 -20.56
C ASP A 492 1.89 -18.63 -19.14
N VAL A 493 2.28 -17.61 -18.37
CA VAL A 493 1.70 -17.33 -17.04
C VAL A 493 0.21 -17.04 -17.17
N VAL A 494 -0.18 -16.11 -18.04
CA VAL A 494 -1.59 -15.74 -18.25
C VAL A 494 -2.37 -16.93 -18.79
N ARG A 495 -1.79 -17.68 -19.75
CA ARG A 495 -2.41 -18.90 -20.28
C ARG A 495 -2.66 -19.93 -19.18
N ARG A 496 -1.69 -20.21 -18.30
CA ARG A 496 -1.87 -21.18 -17.20
C ARG A 496 -2.91 -20.72 -16.18
N LEU A 497 -2.90 -19.44 -15.80
CA LEU A 497 -3.91 -18.85 -14.90
C LEU A 497 -5.33 -18.92 -15.46
N THR A 498 -5.50 -18.94 -16.78
CA THR A 498 -6.82 -18.93 -17.45
C THR A 498 -7.27 -20.30 -17.96
N GLU A 499 -6.35 -21.20 -18.33
CA GLU A 499 -6.68 -22.46 -19.01
C GLU A 499 -6.27 -23.71 -18.23
N THR A 500 -5.28 -23.61 -17.34
CA THR A 500 -4.68 -24.78 -16.66
C THR A 500 -5.12 -24.88 -15.20
N TRP A 501 -5.07 -23.78 -14.46
CA TRP A 501 -5.35 -23.76 -13.03
C TRP A 501 -6.84 -23.58 -12.74
N ASP A 502 -7.32 -24.23 -11.68
CA ASP A 502 -8.70 -24.14 -11.19
C ASP A 502 -8.93 -22.82 -10.41
N ILE A 503 -8.59 -21.69 -11.03
CA ILE A 503 -8.77 -20.32 -10.51
C ILE A 503 -9.20 -19.33 -11.60
N ARG A 504 -9.52 -19.83 -12.80
CA ARG A 504 -9.85 -18.99 -13.96
C ARG A 504 -10.90 -17.94 -13.60
N ASP A 505 -11.97 -18.34 -12.92
CA ASP A 505 -13.06 -17.47 -12.49
C ASP A 505 -12.56 -16.30 -11.64
N LEU A 506 -11.72 -16.58 -10.64
CA LEU A 506 -11.14 -15.56 -9.77
C LEU A 506 -10.17 -14.65 -10.51
N PHE A 507 -9.25 -15.21 -11.29
CA PHE A 507 -8.25 -14.42 -12.02
C PHE A 507 -8.92 -13.53 -13.07
N VAL A 508 -9.86 -14.07 -13.85
CA VAL A 508 -10.63 -13.31 -14.85
C VAL A 508 -11.40 -12.16 -14.19
N SER A 509 -12.09 -12.41 -13.07
CA SER A 509 -12.81 -11.36 -12.35
C SER A 509 -11.90 -10.22 -11.86
N ALA A 510 -10.63 -10.53 -11.56
CA ALA A 510 -9.64 -9.54 -11.14
C ALA A 510 -8.96 -8.84 -12.32
N TYR A 511 -8.85 -9.50 -13.48
CA TYR A 511 -8.01 -9.06 -14.58
C TYR A 511 -8.76 -8.40 -15.73
N GLU A 512 -10.06 -8.64 -15.87
CA GLU A 512 -10.87 -8.08 -16.97
C GLU A 512 -11.61 -6.78 -16.58
N LEU A 513 -12.08 -6.05 -17.60
CA LEU A 513 -12.97 -4.90 -17.45
C LEU A 513 -14.43 -5.34 -17.27
N THR A 514 -15.31 -4.42 -16.88
CA THR A 514 -16.76 -4.61 -17.06
C THR A 514 -17.17 -4.17 -18.48
N PRO A 515 -18.35 -4.57 -18.98
CA PRO A 515 -18.87 -4.07 -20.25
C PRO A 515 -18.97 -2.54 -20.30
N GLU A 516 -19.42 -1.92 -19.21
CA GLU A 516 -19.59 -0.46 -19.12
C GLU A 516 -18.25 0.27 -19.19
N LEU A 517 -17.18 -0.30 -18.60
CA LEU A 517 -15.84 0.27 -18.71
C LEU A 517 -15.27 0.10 -20.12
N ALA A 518 -15.54 -1.03 -20.78
CA ALA A 518 -15.12 -1.25 -22.15
C ALA A 518 -15.70 -0.18 -23.10
N GLU A 519 -16.98 0.18 -22.93
CA GLU A 519 -17.63 1.27 -23.69
C GLU A 519 -16.94 2.62 -23.44
N ILE A 520 -16.58 2.96 -22.19
CA ILE A 520 -15.88 4.20 -21.88
C ILE A 520 -14.49 4.25 -22.54
N LEU A 521 -13.78 3.12 -22.57
CA LEU A 521 -12.48 3.04 -23.23
C LEU A 521 -12.61 3.14 -24.76
N GLU A 522 -13.66 2.57 -25.35
CA GLU A 522 -14.02 2.74 -26.77
C GLU A 522 -14.28 4.22 -27.09
N ASP A 523 -15.07 4.90 -26.26
CA ASP A 523 -15.35 6.34 -26.38
C ASP A 523 -14.09 7.20 -26.24
N ALA A 524 -13.14 6.79 -25.40
CA ALA A 524 -11.82 7.41 -25.29
C ALA A 524 -10.91 7.10 -26.50
N GLY A 525 -11.33 6.19 -27.39
CA GLY A 525 -10.61 5.80 -28.59
C GLY A 525 -9.49 4.79 -28.35
N ILE A 526 -9.52 4.07 -27.22
CA ILE A 526 -8.59 2.97 -26.91
C ILE A 526 -8.82 1.82 -27.90
N ALA A 527 -7.74 1.30 -28.49
CA ALA A 527 -7.81 0.21 -29.47
C ALA A 527 -7.77 -1.17 -28.82
N ASP A 528 -8.19 -2.18 -29.59
CA ASP A 528 -8.13 -3.61 -29.25
C ASP A 528 -8.84 -3.96 -27.94
N ILE A 529 -10.02 -3.38 -27.71
CA ILE A 529 -10.78 -3.46 -26.45
C ILE A 529 -11.07 -4.90 -26.02
N GLU A 530 -11.29 -5.79 -26.99
CA GLU A 530 -11.51 -7.23 -26.76
C GLU A 530 -10.38 -7.88 -25.92
N LYS A 531 -9.14 -7.37 -25.98
CA LYS A 531 -8.01 -7.93 -25.22
C LYS A 531 -8.14 -7.73 -23.70
N TYR A 532 -8.94 -6.75 -23.28
CA TYR A 532 -9.16 -6.45 -21.87
C TYR A 532 -10.29 -7.29 -21.25
N GLY A 533 -11.07 -8.00 -22.07
CA GLY A 533 -12.20 -8.80 -21.61
C GLY A 533 -13.34 -7.97 -21.00
N ARG A 534 -14.40 -8.65 -20.55
CA ARG A 534 -15.65 -8.01 -20.08
C ARG A 534 -16.25 -8.68 -18.84
N ASN A 535 -15.50 -9.56 -18.17
CA ASN A 535 -15.97 -10.33 -17.01
C ASN A 535 -15.40 -9.83 -15.67
N GLY A 536 -14.99 -8.57 -15.60
CA GLY A 536 -14.55 -7.91 -14.38
C GLY A 536 -15.68 -7.61 -13.40
N LEU A 537 -15.33 -7.28 -12.16
CA LEU A 537 -16.28 -7.00 -11.09
C LEU A 537 -16.92 -5.61 -11.22
N LYS A 538 -18.24 -5.53 -11.04
CA LYS A 538 -18.99 -4.28 -10.93
C LYS A 538 -18.81 -3.62 -9.57
N PRO A 539 -19.01 -2.29 -9.44
CA PRO A 539 -18.90 -1.57 -8.18
C PRO A 539 -19.66 -2.18 -7.00
N GLU A 540 -20.84 -2.76 -7.24
CA GLU A 540 -21.68 -3.38 -6.22
C GLU A 540 -21.10 -4.72 -5.70
N GLU A 541 -20.19 -5.33 -6.45
CA GLU A 541 -19.58 -6.63 -6.15
C GLU A 541 -18.25 -6.49 -5.40
N TRP A 542 -17.61 -5.31 -5.45
CA TRP A 542 -16.27 -5.09 -4.88
C TRP A 542 -16.15 -5.52 -3.42
N GLY A 543 -17.14 -5.20 -2.59
CA GLY A 543 -17.16 -5.54 -1.16
C GLY A 543 -17.21 -7.03 -0.86
N ARG A 544 -17.69 -7.85 -1.80
CA ARG A 544 -17.83 -9.31 -1.67
C ARG A 544 -16.65 -10.09 -2.23
N PHE A 545 -15.76 -9.41 -2.96
CA PHE A 545 -14.55 -10.04 -3.45
C PHE A 545 -13.66 -10.44 -2.26
N GLY A 546 -13.15 -11.67 -2.24
CA GLY A 546 -12.54 -12.21 -1.03
C GLY A 546 -11.28 -11.46 -0.57
N SER A 547 -10.52 -10.84 -1.48
CA SER A 547 -9.41 -9.94 -1.11
C SER A 547 -9.91 -8.69 -0.39
N THR A 548 -11.03 -8.11 -0.84
CA THR A 548 -11.68 -6.94 -0.22
C THR A 548 -12.21 -7.29 1.16
N GLU A 549 -12.99 -8.36 1.28
CA GLU A 549 -13.59 -8.77 2.55
C GLU A 549 -12.52 -9.01 3.63
N LYS A 550 -11.48 -9.78 3.29
CA LYS A 550 -10.38 -10.09 4.21
C LYS A 550 -9.63 -8.83 4.64
N THR A 551 -9.35 -7.93 3.70
CA THR A 551 -8.60 -6.69 3.98
C THR A 551 -9.43 -5.71 4.81
N MET A 552 -10.71 -5.53 4.48
CA MET A 552 -11.61 -4.65 5.24
C MET A 552 -11.84 -5.17 6.66
N ARG A 553 -11.92 -6.50 6.85
CA ARG A 553 -11.99 -7.12 8.17
C ARG A 553 -10.72 -6.82 8.98
N GLU A 554 -9.55 -7.09 8.43
CA GLU A 554 -8.26 -6.81 9.10
C GLU A 554 -8.11 -5.33 9.48
N PHE A 555 -8.49 -4.41 8.59
CA PHE A 555 -8.40 -2.97 8.82
C PHE A 555 -9.39 -2.51 9.89
N SER A 556 -10.64 -3.00 9.85
CA SER A 556 -11.66 -2.68 10.87
C SER A 556 -11.25 -3.20 12.25
N GLU A 557 -10.81 -4.45 12.36
CA GLU A 557 -10.35 -5.02 13.64
C GLU A 557 -9.14 -4.27 14.20
N SER A 558 -8.23 -3.84 13.33
CA SER A 558 -7.06 -3.08 13.75
C SER A 558 -7.41 -1.66 14.17
N TYR A 559 -8.36 -1.03 13.48
CA TYR A 559 -8.92 0.26 13.88
C TYR A 559 -9.57 0.15 15.28
N ASP A 560 -10.38 -0.87 15.53
CA ASP A 560 -11.02 -1.07 16.83
C ASP A 560 -9.99 -1.29 17.96
N ARG A 561 -8.92 -2.06 17.70
CA ARG A 561 -7.81 -2.23 18.66
C ARG A 561 -7.09 -0.91 18.94
N PHE A 562 -6.82 -0.12 17.91
CA PHE A 562 -6.14 1.17 18.07
C PHE A 562 -7.03 2.17 18.82
N ARG A 563 -8.30 2.29 18.42
CA ARG A 563 -9.33 3.08 19.12
C ARG A 563 -9.34 2.76 20.61
N LYS A 564 -9.41 1.47 20.96
CA LYS A 564 -9.41 1.03 22.37
C LYS A 564 -8.17 1.53 23.12
N ARG A 565 -6.97 1.42 22.54
CA ARG A 565 -5.73 1.90 23.16
C ARG A 565 -5.73 3.42 23.37
N CYS A 566 -6.20 4.19 22.39
CA CYS A 566 -6.28 5.63 22.51
C CYS A 566 -7.29 6.06 23.60
N VAL A 567 -8.44 5.39 23.67
CA VAL A 567 -9.45 5.61 24.72
C VAL A 567 -8.90 5.27 26.11
N GLU A 568 -8.23 4.13 26.26
CA GLU A 568 -7.57 3.73 27.51
C GLU A 568 -6.51 4.75 27.94
N PHE A 569 -5.76 5.31 26.99
CA PHE A 569 -4.79 6.37 27.26
C PHE A 569 -5.46 7.66 27.73
N VAL A 570 -6.55 8.10 27.10
CA VAL A 570 -7.32 9.27 27.54
C VAL A 570 -7.84 9.08 28.97
N ALA A 571 -8.37 7.90 29.28
CA ALA A 571 -8.85 7.58 30.63
C ALA A 571 -7.71 7.61 31.67
N LYS A 572 -6.51 7.15 31.29
CA LYS A 572 -5.30 7.24 32.14
C LYS A 572 -4.95 8.71 32.42
N VAL A 573 -4.85 9.56 31.39
CA VAL A 573 -4.51 10.99 31.54
C VAL A 573 -5.56 11.72 32.41
N ALA A 574 -6.85 11.41 32.22
CA ALA A 574 -7.94 11.95 33.02
C ALA A 574 -7.84 11.58 34.51
N SER A 575 -7.24 10.42 34.84
CA SER A 575 -7.03 10.00 36.24
C SER A 575 -5.83 10.65 36.92
N GLU A 576 -4.92 11.23 36.13
CA GLU A 576 -3.71 11.93 36.61
C GLU A 576 -3.92 13.43 36.80
N THR A 577 -5.01 13.97 36.21
CA THR A 577 -5.42 15.38 36.26
C THR A 577 -6.52 15.57 37.29
#